data_AF-A0A920HBV2-F1
#
_entry.id   AF-A0A920HBV2-F1
#
_cell.length_a   1.000
_cell.length_b   1.000
_cell.length_c   1.000
_cell.angle_alpha   90.00
_cell.angle_beta   90.00
_cell.angle_gamma   90.00
#
_symmetry.space_group_name_H-M   'P 1'
#
loop_
_entity.id
_entity.type
_entity.pdbx_description
1 polymer ?
#
loop_
_entity_poly.entity_id
_entity_poly.type
_entity_poly.pdbx_seq_one_letter_code
_entity_poly.pdbx_strand_id
1 'polypeptide(L)'
;MALEGDNLWVTNRYYDDSYLTYIGTSKIDLTTGTVTIKDYGRGGSACAGDLFNFNKALYRTFDGGVSPLNIDASILTSGRIGNYNDNKLYSSHANSEYIFIGLSDYVAPDTVLVHDKNGAYVYSLVTGASPGDYAKLET
;
A
#
# COMPACT_ATOMS: atom_id res chain seq x y z
N MET A 1 4.97 -6.84 3.36
CA MET A 1 6.37 -6.98 2.89
C MET A 1 6.36 -7.48 1.45
N ALA A 2 7.43 -7.26 0.69
CA ALA A 2 7.59 -7.81 -0.66
C ALA A 2 9.04 -8.26 -0.90
N LEU A 3 9.24 -9.27 -1.72
CA LEU A 3 10.57 -9.79 -2.11
C LEU A 3 10.80 -9.50 -3.60
N GLU A 4 11.77 -8.65 -3.89
CA GLU A 4 12.14 -8.24 -5.25
C GLU A 4 13.60 -8.63 -5.53
N GLY A 5 13.79 -9.78 -6.20
CA GLY A 5 15.11 -10.39 -6.35
C GLY A 5 15.72 -10.67 -4.97
N ASP A 6 16.95 -10.22 -4.73
CA ASP A 6 17.63 -10.37 -3.44
C ASP A 6 17.27 -9.28 -2.43
N ASN A 7 16.25 -8.46 -2.68
CA ASN A 7 15.87 -7.37 -1.78
C ASN A 7 14.54 -7.65 -1.09
N LEU A 8 14.54 -7.59 0.24
CA LEU A 8 13.34 -7.58 1.05
C LEU A 8 12.89 -6.14 1.31
N TRP A 9 11.63 -5.85 0.98
CA TRP A 9 10.99 -4.56 1.16
C TRP A 9 9.96 -4.63 2.29
N VAL A 10 10.08 -3.73 3.26
CA VAL A 10 9.25 -3.71 4.47
C VAL A 10 8.70 -2.32 4.68
N THR A 11 7.40 -2.24 4.99
CA THR A 11 6.77 -0.98 5.37
C THR A 11 7.08 -0.67 6.83
N ASN A 12 7.46 0.56 7.10
CA ASN A 12 7.72 1.07 8.44
C ASN A 12 6.59 2.02 8.85
N ARG A 13 6.18 1.89 10.10
CA ARG A 13 5.33 2.84 10.81
C ARG A 13 5.92 3.05 12.20
N TYR A 14 6.06 4.30 12.60
CA TYR A 14 6.58 4.66 13.91
C TYR A 14 5.90 5.93 14.43
N TYR A 15 6.12 6.24 15.70
CA TYR A 15 5.48 7.35 16.39
C TYR A 15 6.52 8.21 17.11
N ASP A 16 6.27 9.51 17.18
CA ASP A 16 7.01 10.39 18.11
C ASP A 16 6.37 10.41 19.50
N ASP A 17 6.95 11.18 20.43
CA ASP A 17 6.47 11.32 21.80
C ASP A 17 5.05 11.90 21.92
N SER A 18 4.55 12.55 20.86
CA SER A 18 3.19 13.07 20.76
C SER A 18 2.22 12.10 20.07
N TYR A 19 2.65 10.86 19.83
CA TYR A 19 1.92 9.83 19.08
C TYR A 19 1.56 10.26 17.65
N LEU A 20 2.29 11.21 17.05
CA LEU A 20 2.13 11.50 15.63
C LEU A 20 2.68 10.33 14.82
N THR A 21 1.94 9.92 13.80
CA THR A 21 2.34 8.80 12.94
C THR A 21 3.29 9.26 11.85
N TYR A 22 4.34 8.47 11.65
CA TYR A 22 5.30 8.59 10.57
C TYR A 22 5.40 7.26 9.83
N ILE A 23 5.71 7.35 8.53
CA ILE A 23 5.79 6.19 7.64
C ILE A 23 7.06 6.23 6.80
N GLY A 24 7.56 5.04 6.44
CA GLY A 24 8.72 4.89 5.58
C GLY A 24 8.80 3.49 4.98
N THR A 25 9.74 3.26 4.06
CA THR A 25 10.06 1.93 3.52
C THR A 25 11.50 1.55 3.83
N SER A 26 11.71 0.33 4.31
CA SER A 26 13.01 -0.28 4.42
C SER A 26 13.24 -1.23 3.26
N LYS A 27 14.41 -1.10 2.62
CA LYS A 27 14.93 -2.05 1.64
C LYS A 27 16.15 -2.74 2.24
N ILE A 28 16.10 -4.06 2.33
CA ILE A 28 17.14 -4.89 2.91
C ILE A 28 17.71 -5.74 1.78
N ASP A 29 18.99 -5.53 1.46
CA ASP A 29 19.75 -6.42 0.59
C ASP A 29 20.06 -7.70 1.37
N LEU A 30 19.48 -8.83 0.96
CA LEU A 30 19.61 -10.12 1.63
C LEU A 30 20.99 -10.77 1.41
N THR A 31 21.77 -10.30 0.43
CA THR A 31 23.12 -10.81 0.17
C THR A 31 24.16 -10.14 1.06
N THR A 32 24.00 -8.85 1.34
CA THR A 32 24.96 -8.06 2.14
C THR A 32 24.47 -7.75 3.55
N GLY A 33 23.17 -7.87 3.81
CA GLY A 33 22.52 -7.40 5.03
C GLY A 33 22.36 -5.88 5.11
N THR A 34 22.68 -5.15 4.04
CA THR A 34 22.60 -3.69 4.02
C THR A 34 21.14 -3.24 4.09
N VAL A 35 20.85 -2.34 5.03
CA VAL A 35 19.51 -1.75 5.20
C VAL A 35 19.53 -0.29 4.75
N THR A 36 18.67 0.03 3.78
CA THR A 36 18.37 1.42 3.38
C THR A 36 16.96 1.76 3.83
N ILE A 37 16.80 2.86 4.57
CA ILE A 37 15.50 3.32 5.05
C ILE A 37 15.16 4.64 4.36
N LYS A 38 14.00 4.69 3.72
CA LYS A 38 13.43 5.91 3.17
C LYS A 38 12.27 6.37 4.04
N ASP A 39 12.47 7.48 4.72
CA ASP A 39 11.44 8.17 5.49
C ASP A 39 10.59 9.06 4.59
N TYR A 40 9.27 9.07 4.81
CA TYR A 40 8.32 9.91 4.07
C TYR A 40 7.71 11.03 4.92
N GLY A 41 8.10 11.13 6.18
CA GLY A 41 7.56 12.05 7.16
C GLY A 41 6.21 11.60 7.70
N ARG A 42 5.40 12.59 8.09
CA ARG A 42 4.06 12.37 8.63
C ARG A 42 3.15 11.81 7.54
N GLY A 43 2.43 10.74 7.87
CA GLY A 43 1.45 10.12 6.98
C GLY A 43 0.82 8.89 7.62
N GLY A 44 -0.25 8.37 7.01
CA GLY A 44 -0.86 7.10 7.37
C GLY A 44 -1.66 7.16 8.66
N SER A 45 -2.72 7.98 8.73
CA SER A 45 -3.65 7.91 9.88
C SER A 45 -4.27 6.52 9.99
N ALA A 46 -4.59 5.88 8.86
CA ALA A 46 -5.17 4.55 8.80
C ALA A 46 -4.10 3.45 8.72
N CYS A 47 -4.50 2.19 8.95
CA CYS A 47 -3.60 1.02 9.04
C CYS A 47 -2.87 0.63 7.75
N ALA A 48 -2.95 1.44 6.70
CA ALA A 48 -2.39 1.15 5.40
C ALA A 48 -0.85 1.11 5.41
N GLY A 49 -0.31 -0.04 5.03
CA GLY A 49 1.11 -0.30 4.92
C GLY A 49 1.42 -1.45 3.97
N ASP A 50 0.59 -1.63 2.94
CA ASP A 50 0.71 -2.77 2.04
C ASP A 50 1.75 -2.53 0.96
N LEU A 51 2.36 -3.63 0.53
CA LEU A 51 3.29 -3.70 -0.59
C LEU A 51 2.81 -4.83 -1.49
N PHE A 52 2.73 -4.57 -2.80
CA PHE A 52 2.36 -5.58 -3.77
C PHE A 52 2.93 -5.25 -5.15
N ASN A 53 3.15 -6.29 -5.96
CA ASN A 53 3.60 -6.11 -7.34
C ASN A 53 2.44 -5.90 -8.28
N PHE A 54 2.58 -4.92 -9.15
CA PHE A 54 1.62 -4.64 -10.21
C PHE A 54 2.32 -4.02 -11.40
N ASN A 55 2.01 -4.46 -12.62
CA ASN A 55 2.61 -3.91 -13.85
C ASN A 55 4.15 -3.79 -13.81
N LYS A 56 4.84 -4.79 -13.25
CA LYS A 56 6.32 -4.84 -13.10
C LYS A 56 6.90 -3.73 -12.21
N ALA A 57 6.10 -3.13 -11.34
CA ALA A 57 6.55 -2.22 -10.31
C ALA A 57 6.03 -2.65 -8.95
N LEU A 58 6.81 -2.36 -7.92
CA LEU A 58 6.40 -2.51 -6.53
C LEU A 58 5.57 -1.29 -6.14
N TYR A 59 4.31 -1.52 -5.75
CA TYR A 59 3.40 -0.49 -5.27
C TYR A 59 3.31 -0.53 -3.75
N ARG A 60 2.99 0.63 -3.17
CA ARG A 60 2.71 0.81 -1.75
C ARG A 60 1.48 1.67 -1.53
N THR A 61 0.70 1.39 -0.50
CA THR A 61 -0.28 2.35 0.01
C THR A 61 0.38 3.66 0.43
N PHE A 62 -0.13 4.79 -0.09
CA PHE A 62 0.38 6.12 0.22
C PHE A 62 -0.63 7.20 -0.16
N ASP A 63 -0.88 8.14 0.76
CA ASP A 63 -1.67 9.36 0.55
C ASP A 63 -3.05 9.10 -0.08
N GLY A 64 -3.81 8.19 0.56
CA GLY A 64 -5.17 7.84 0.14
C GLY A 64 -5.28 6.96 -1.10
N GLY A 65 -4.18 6.47 -1.66
CA GLY A 65 -4.18 5.53 -2.78
C GLY A 65 -3.00 4.57 -2.73
N VAL A 66 -2.57 4.08 -3.90
CA VAL A 66 -1.37 3.25 -4.05
C VAL A 66 -0.42 3.92 -5.03
N SER A 67 0.87 3.99 -4.70
CA SER A 67 1.90 4.62 -5.52
C SER A 67 3.05 3.65 -5.78
N PRO A 68 3.66 3.64 -6.99
CA PRO A 68 4.88 2.90 -7.24
C PRO A 68 6.04 3.40 -6.39
N LEU A 69 6.95 2.50 -6.05
CA LEU A 69 8.24 2.82 -5.46
C LEU A 69 9.32 2.88 -6.52
N ASN A 70 10.20 3.88 -6.40
CA ASN A 70 11.48 3.91 -7.09
C ASN A 70 12.46 2.92 -6.46
N ILE A 71 13.57 2.63 -7.16
CA ILE A 71 14.58 1.67 -6.70
C ILE A 71 15.26 2.07 -5.38
N ASP A 72 15.29 3.37 -5.08
CA ASP A 72 15.80 3.97 -3.83
C ASP A 72 14.73 4.05 -2.73
N ALA A 73 13.60 3.37 -2.94
CA ALA A 73 12.42 3.38 -2.09
C ALA A 73 11.71 4.73 -1.96
N SER A 74 12.02 5.74 -2.78
CA SER A 74 11.18 6.95 -2.83
C SER A 74 9.83 6.69 -3.51
N ILE A 75 8.80 7.44 -3.11
CA ILE A 75 7.46 7.34 -3.70
C ILE A 75 7.44 8.03 -5.06
N LEU A 76 6.95 7.36 -6.09
CA LEU A 76 6.66 7.97 -7.39
C LEU A 76 5.21 8.50 -7.41
N THR A 77 5.02 9.72 -6.92
CA THR A 77 3.68 10.33 -6.73
C THR A 77 2.91 10.54 -8.04
N SER A 78 3.60 10.74 -9.16
CA SER A 78 2.97 10.87 -10.48
C SER A 78 2.31 9.58 -10.99
N GLY A 79 2.69 8.42 -10.45
CA GLY A 79 2.11 7.13 -10.76
C GLY A 79 1.00 6.68 -9.81
N ARG A 80 0.53 7.56 -8.92
CA ARG A 80 -0.47 7.20 -7.91
C ARG A 80 -1.80 6.81 -8.55
N ILE A 81 -2.36 5.70 -8.08
CA ILE A 81 -3.69 5.20 -8.44
C ILE A 81 -4.60 5.38 -7.22
N GLY A 82 -5.75 6.01 -7.44
CA GLY A 82 -6.67 6.38 -6.38
C GLY A 82 -6.25 7.64 -5.59
N ASN A 83 -7.22 8.24 -4.91
CA ASN A 83 -7.02 9.34 -3.96
C ASN A 83 -8.28 9.49 -3.09
N TYR A 84 -8.39 8.64 -2.08
CA TYR A 84 -9.62 8.41 -1.32
C TYR A 84 -9.56 8.88 0.13
N ASN A 85 -8.72 9.88 0.40
CA ASN A 85 -8.37 10.35 1.75
C ASN A 85 -7.53 9.31 2.51
N ASP A 86 -6.33 9.72 2.91
CA ASP A 86 -5.36 8.89 3.64
C ASP A 86 -5.92 8.33 4.96
N ASN A 87 -6.87 9.03 5.59
CA ASN A 87 -7.51 8.56 6.83
C ASN A 87 -8.51 7.43 6.63
N LYS A 88 -8.90 7.13 5.38
CA LYS A 88 -9.81 6.04 5.05
C LYS A 88 -9.13 4.85 4.42
N LEU A 89 -7.94 5.03 3.83
CA LEU A 89 -7.19 3.96 3.19
C LEU A 89 -6.81 2.90 4.23
N TYR A 90 -7.42 1.73 4.17
CA TYR A 90 -7.19 0.68 5.16
C TYR A 90 -6.19 -0.36 4.68
N SER A 91 -6.37 -0.81 3.44
CA SER A 91 -5.51 -1.83 2.84
C SER A 91 -5.53 -1.73 1.31
N SER A 92 -4.66 -2.50 0.67
CA SER A 92 -4.71 -2.72 -0.77
C SER A 92 -4.02 -4.01 -1.17
N HIS A 93 -4.43 -4.54 -2.32
CA HIS A 93 -3.73 -5.64 -2.98
C HIS A 93 -3.94 -5.53 -4.49
N ALA A 94 -3.26 -6.38 -5.27
CA ALA A 94 -3.50 -6.47 -6.69
C ALA A 94 -3.31 -7.89 -7.19
N ASN A 95 -3.93 -8.18 -8.34
CA ASN A 95 -3.62 -9.33 -9.17
C ASN A 95 -3.12 -8.85 -10.54
N SER A 96 -3.06 -9.73 -11.54
CA SER A 96 -2.58 -9.37 -12.89
C SER A 96 -3.48 -8.40 -13.65
N GLU A 97 -4.73 -8.19 -13.20
CA GLU A 97 -5.75 -7.42 -13.92
C GLU A 97 -6.21 -6.18 -13.16
N TYR A 98 -6.30 -6.28 -11.84
CA TYR A 98 -6.94 -5.29 -10.99
C TYR A 98 -6.13 -4.95 -9.75
N ILE A 99 -6.27 -3.69 -9.32
CA ILE A 99 -5.89 -3.21 -7.99
C ILE A 99 -7.15 -3.09 -7.14
N PHE A 100 -7.05 -3.51 -5.89
CA PHE A 100 -8.08 -3.44 -4.88
C PHE A 100 -7.63 -2.46 -3.78
N ILE A 101 -8.47 -1.49 -3.44
CA ILE A 101 -8.21 -0.50 -2.40
C ILE A 101 -9.35 -0.56 -1.38
N GLY A 102 -9.04 -1.06 -0.19
CA GLY A 102 -9.96 -1.13 0.93
C GLY A 102 -10.05 0.19 1.67
N LEU A 103 -11.27 0.69 1.84
CA LEU A 103 -11.57 1.88 2.63
C LEU A 103 -12.31 1.50 3.91
N SER A 104 -11.97 2.14 5.03
CA SER A 104 -12.62 1.89 6.31
C SER A 104 -12.75 3.17 7.14
N ASP A 105 -13.88 3.30 7.83
CA ASP A 105 -14.04 4.18 9.00
C ASP A 105 -14.14 3.36 10.31
N TYR A 106 -13.75 2.08 10.25
CA TYR A 106 -13.84 1.07 11.30
C TYR A 106 -15.28 0.66 11.68
N VAL A 107 -16.28 1.03 10.87
CA VAL A 107 -17.68 0.65 11.07
C VAL A 107 -18.24 -0.01 9.81
N ALA A 108 -18.82 -1.20 9.95
CA ALA A 108 -19.43 -1.90 8.81
C ALA A 108 -20.72 -1.18 8.35
N PRO A 109 -21.06 -1.22 7.04
CA PRO A 109 -20.29 -1.86 5.96
C PRO A 109 -19.19 -0.96 5.40
N ASP A 110 -18.11 -1.59 4.94
CA ASP A 110 -16.99 -0.91 4.26
C ASP A 110 -16.98 -1.19 2.76
N THR A 111 -16.06 -0.54 2.05
CA THR A 111 -15.96 -0.59 0.59
C THR A 111 -14.56 -0.96 0.13
N VAL A 112 -14.47 -1.86 -0.85
CA VAL A 112 -13.26 -2.09 -1.66
C VAL A 112 -13.47 -1.48 -3.04
N LEU A 113 -12.61 -0.56 -3.45
CA LEU A 113 -12.60 0.04 -4.77
C LEU A 113 -11.69 -0.75 -5.70
N VAL A 114 -12.16 -1.01 -6.93
CA VAL A 114 -11.44 -1.81 -7.93
C VAL A 114 -11.01 -0.93 -9.09
N HIS A 115 -9.72 -0.99 -9.42
CA HIS A 115 -9.11 -0.27 -10.53
C HIS A 115 -8.53 -1.24 -11.55
N ASP A 116 -8.58 -0.90 -12.83
CA ASP A 116 -7.96 -1.69 -13.90
C ASP A 116 -6.44 -1.50 -13.98
N LYS A 117 -5.81 -2.22 -14.93
CA LYS A 117 -4.38 -2.10 -15.25
C LYS A 117 -3.88 -0.71 -15.63
N ASN A 118 -4.76 0.20 -16.01
CA ASN A 118 -4.43 1.59 -16.35
C ASN A 118 -4.65 2.53 -15.15
N GLY A 119 -5.08 1.99 -14.00
CA GLY A 119 -5.42 2.76 -12.81
C GLY A 119 -6.81 3.39 -12.86
N ALA A 120 -7.63 3.10 -13.88
CA ALA A 120 -8.98 3.62 -13.98
C ALA A 120 -9.90 2.88 -13.00
N TYR A 121 -10.72 3.62 -12.26
CA TYR A 121 -11.78 3.03 -11.43
C TYR A 121 -12.77 2.25 -12.30
N VAL A 122 -13.15 1.04 -11.86
CA VAL A 122 -14.07 0.16 -12.59
C VAL A 122 -15.37 -0.03 -11.82
N TYR A 123 -15.29 -0.53 -10.58
CA TYR A 123 -16.44 -0.80 -9.72
C TYR A 123 -16.03 -0.85 -8.24
N SER A 124 -17.01 -1.02 -7.35
CA SER A 124 -16.80 -1.20 -5.92
C SER A 124 -17.48 -2.47 -5.41
N LEU A 125 -16.95 -3.00 -4.32
CA LEU A 125 -17.47 -4.16 -3.59
C LEU A 125 -17.79 -3.73 -2.15
N VAL A 126 -18.96 -4.11 -1.66
CA VAL A 126 -19.34 -3.88 -0.25
C VAL A 126 -18.87 -5.07 0.58
N THR A 127 -18.28 -4.81 1.74
CA THR A 127 -17.73 -5.83 2.64
C THR A 127 -18.00 -5.49 4.11
N GLY A 128 -17.58 -6.37 5.01
CA GLY A 128 -17.57 -6.09 6.45
C GLY A 128 -16.55 -5.01 6.83
N ALA A 129 -16.52 -4.62 8.10
CA ALA A 129 -15.57 -3.61 8.56
C ALA A 129 -14.11 -4.03 8.35
N SER A 130 -13.26 -3.06 8.02
CA SER A 130 -11.80 -3.17 8.00
C SER A 130 -11.30 -4.28 7.05
N PRO A 131 -11.54 -4.15 5.73
CA PRO A 131 -11.13 -5.16 4.76
C PRO A 131 -9.60 -5.26 4.69
N GLY A 132 -8.98 -6.17 5.43
CA GLY A 132 -7.52 -6.22 5.59
C GLY A 132 -6.79 -7.12 4.61
N ASP A 133 -7.40 -8.26 4.27
CA ASP A 133 -6.75 -9.31 3.48
C ASP A 133 -7.58 -9.69 2.25
N TYR A 134 -6.89 -10.12 1.20
CA TYR A 134 -7.47 -10.45 -0.09
C TYR A 134 -6.95 -11.81 -0.56
N ALA A 135 -7.85 -12.66 -1.09
CA ALA A 135 -7.47 -13.92 -1.70
C ALA A 135 -8.36 -14.21 -2.91
N LYS A 136 -7.76 -14.73 -3.97
CA LYS A 136 -8.48 -15.37 -5.08
C LYS A 136 -8.39 -16.87 -4.88
N LEU A 137 -9.54 -17.55 -4.82
CA LEU A 137 -9.57 -19.00 -4.84
C LEU A 137 -9.35 -19.45 -6.29
N GLU A 138 -8.26 -20.17 -6.55
CA GLU A 138 -8.09 -20.86 -7.83
C GLU A 138 -8.96 -22.12 -7.82
N THR A 139 -9.73 -22.33 -8.89
CA THR A 139 -10.55 -23.52 -9.13
C THR A 139 -9.90 -24.45 -10.12
#